data_AF-A0A3P9M7A1-F1
#
_entry.id   AF-A0A3P9M7A1-F1
#
_cell.length_a   1.000
_cell.length_b   1.000
_cell.length_c   1.000
_cell.angle_alpha   90.00
_cell.angle_beta   90.00
_cell.angle_gamma   90.00
#
_symmetry.space_group_name_H-M   'P 1'
#
loop_
_entity.id
_entity.type
_entity.pdbx_description
1 polymer ?
#
loop_
_entity_poly.entity_id
_entity_poly.type
_entity_poly.pdbx_seq_one_letter_code
_entity_poly.pdbx_strand_id
1 'polypeptide(L)'
;MTALRLLQRMKRDWMHTGRRPSGLCGAALLVAARMHKFRRSVKDVISVVKVCHTTLRKRLTEFEDTPTSQLTIDEFMRVDLEQECDPPSYTAGQHKVKMLQLEQELTKKLDEVEGEISCYKDEIENELEKSRPKLRGIYAAYSKEIGG
;
A
#
# COMPACT_ATOMS: atom_id res chain seq x y z
N MET A 1 28.76 -4.39 19.66
CA MET A 1 28.67 -3.17 18.81
C MET A 1 27.53 -3.18 17.78
N THR A 2 26.59 -4.14 17.79
CA THR A 2 25.54 -4.28 16.76
C THR A 2 24.61 -3.06 16.61
N ALA A 3 24.18 -2.44 17.71
CA ALA A 3 23.30 -1.27 17.65
C ALA A 3 23.95 -0.07 16.95
N LEU A 4 25.26 0.15 17.13
CA LEU A 4 25.99 1.22 16.44
C LEU A 4 26.08 0.94 14.94
N ARG A 5 26.34 -0.31 14.55
CA ARG A 5 26.36 -0.72 13.14
C ARG A 5 25.00 -0.52 12.48
N LEU A 6 23.90 -0.91 13.15
CA LEU A 6 22.54 -0.66 12.68
C LEU A 6 22.29 0.83 12.49
N LEU A 7 22.67 1.66 13.47
CA LEU A 7 22.49 3.11 13.39
C LEU A 7 23.29 3.73 12.24
N GLN A 8 24.53 3.28 12.01
CA GLN A 8 25.35 3.73 10.88
C GLN A 8 24.71 3.36 9.54
N ARG A 9 24.20 2.13 9.41
CA ARG A 9 23.49 1.70 8.20
C ARG A 9 22.21 2.50 7.98
N MET A 10 21.36 2.66 8.99
CA MET A 10 20.16 3.49 8.92
C MET A 10 20.45 4.96 8.57
N LYS A 11 21.63 5.48 8.93
CA LYS A 11 22.06 6.83 8.52
C LYS A 11 22.41 6.90 7.03
N ARG A 12 23.09 5.87 6.49
CA ARG A 12 23.39 5.73 5.05
C ARG A 12 22.12 5.54 4.22
N ASP A 13 21.14 4.84 4.77
CA ASP A 13 19.79 4.69 4.16
C ASP A 13 18.91 5.94 4.32
N TRP A 14 19.51 7.11 4.59
CA TRP A 14 18.82 8.41 4.71
C TRP A 14 17.64 8.47 5.69
N MET A 15 17.52 7.49 6.61
CA MET A 15 16.39 7.42 7.52
C MET A 15 16.40 8.55 8.55
N HIS A 16 17.56 9.15 8.84
CA HIS A 16 17.71 10.17 9.87
C HIS A 16 17.48 11.61 9.38
N THR A 17 17.64 11.87 8.08
CA THR A 17 17.69 13.21 7.51
C THR A 17 16.40 13.98 7.77
N GLY A 18 16.51 15.18 8.35
CA GLY A 18 15.37 16.03 8.71
C GLY A 18 14.48 15.51 9.84
N ARG A 19 14.91 14.48 10.58
CA ARG A 19 14.06 13.79 11.57
C ARG A 19 14.80 13.57 12.90
N ARG A 20 14.04 13.39 13.98
CA ARG A 20 14.60 13.29 15.34
C ARG A 20 15.44 12.00 15.52
N PRO A 21 16.73 12.09 15.94
CA PRO A 21 17.62 10.94 16.03
C PRO A 21 17.28 9.97 17.16
N SER A 22 16.69 10.45 18.26
CA SER A 22 16.33 9.62 19.43
C SER A 22 15.45 8.42 19.06
N GLY A 23 14.52 8.59 18.13
CA GLY A 23 13.65 7.51 17.65
C GLY A 23 14.41 6.45 16.85
N LEU A 24 15.40 6.87 16.08
CA LEU A 24 16.25 5.96 15.30
C LEU A 24 17.19 5.16 16.22
N CYS A 25 17.78 5.81 17.22
CA CYS A 25 18.57 5.14 18.26
C CYS A 25 17.74 4.10 19.01
N GLY A 26 16.49 4.43 19.37
CA GLY A 26 15.56 3.50 20.01
C GLY A 26 15.24 2.28 19.13
N ALA A 27 15.03 2.49 17.83
CA ALA A 27 14.80 1.41 16.88
C ALA A 27 16.03 0.49 16.77
N ALA A 28 17.22 1.07 16.59
CA ALA A 28 18.47 0.32 16.52
C ALA A 28 18.75 -0.49 17.80
N LEU A 29 18.50 0.07 18.98
CA LEU A 29 18.62 -0.65 20.26
C LEU A 29 17.66 -1.84 20.35
N LEU A 30 16.40 -1.64 19.95
CA LEU A 30 15.39 -2.68 20.02
C LEU A 30 15.67 -3.83 19.03
N VAL A 31 16.09 -3.51 17.80
CA VAL A 31 16.49 -4.52 16.81
C VAL A 31 17.71 -5.29 17.30
N ALA A 32 18.75 -4.60 17.77
CA ALA A 32 19.94 -5.26 18.33
C ALA A 32 19.61 -6.17 19.51
N ALA A 33 18.74 -5.74 20.43
CA ALA A 33 18.29 -6.57 21.54
C ALA A 33 17.64 -7.88 21.05
N ARG A 34 16.79 -7.81 20.01
CA ARG A 34 16.17 -9.01 19.41
C ARG A 34 17.16 -9.92 18.71
N MET A 35 18.15 -9.37 18.00
CA MET A 35 19.22 -10.15 17.37
C MET A 35 19.97 -11.00 18.39
N HIS A 36 20.25 -10.42 19.57
CA HIS A 36 20.95 -11.09 20.67
C HIS A 36 20.03 -11.86 21.63
N LYS A 37 18.78 -12.12 21.25
CA LYS A 37 17.74 -12.80 22.08
C LYS A 37 17.54 -12.16 23.46
N PHE A 38 17.88 -10.88 23.60
CA PHE A 38 17.69 -10.11 24.80
C PHE A 38 16.31 -9.47 24.81
N ARG A 39 15.43 -9.98 25.69
CA ARG A 39 14.04 -9.54 25.75
C ARG A 39 13.93 -8.21 26.50
N ARG A 40 13.63 -7.15 25.76
CA ARG A 40 13.23 -5.84 26.29
C ARG A 40 11.89 -5.42 25.69
N SER A 41 11.07 -4.79 26.52
CA SER A 41 9.78 -4.29 26.06
C SER A 41 9.97 -3.00 25.26
N VAL A 42 9.03 -2.73 24.34
CA VAL A 42 9.01 -1.46 23.60
C VAL A 42 8.86 -0.28 24.58
N LYS A 43 8.13 -0.47 25.68
CA LYS A 43 7.96 0.54 26.73
C LYS A 43 9.27 0.88 27.45
N ASP A 44 10.10 -0.14 27.73
CA ASP A 44 11.40 0.03 28.41
C ASP A 44 12.36 0.87 27.56
N VAL A 45 12.34 0.66 26.23
CA VAL A 45 13.17 1.44 25.31
C VAL A 45 12.66 2.87 25.22
N ILE A 46 11.34 3.04 25.08
CA ILE A 46 10.69 4.36 25.01
C ILE A 46 10.98 5.20 26.25
N SER A 47 10.93 4.62 27.45
CA SER A 47 11.20 5.34 28.70
C SER A 47 12.62 5.90 28.75
N VAL A 48 13.58 5.30 28.03
CA VAL A 48 14.96 5.78 27.93
C VAL A 48 15.11 6.81 26.80
N VAL A 49 14.68 6.50 25.57
CA VAL A 49 14.91 7.40 24.41
C VAL A 49 13.92 8.56 24.29
N LYS A 50 12.87 8.58 25.12
CA LYS A 50 11.89 9.68 25.23
C LYS A 50 11.22 10.02 23.89
N VAL A 51 10.63 9.01 23.24
CA VAL A 51 9.83 9.14 22.00
C VAL A 51 8.49 8.43 22.12
N CYS A 52 7.50 8.82 21.32
CA CYS A 52 6.18 8.17 21.33
C CYS A 52 6.25 6.74 20.76
N HIS A 53 5.33 5.88 21.21
CA HIS A 53 5.23 4.50 20.73
C HIS A 53 4.99 4.41 19.22
N THR A 54 4.13 5.27 18.70
CA THR A 54 3.85 5.39 17.26
C THR A 54 5.09 5.81 16.48
N THR A 55 5.90 6.72 17.01
CA THR A 55 7.16 7.14 16.38
C THR A 55 8.14 5.98 16.28
N LEU A 56 8.36 5.24 17.38
CA LEU A 56 9.26 4.09 17.37
C LEU A 56 8.79 3.01 16.40
N ARG A 57 7.48 2.71 16.37
CA ARG A 57 6.89 1.78 15.40
C ARG A 57 7.13 2.22 13.96
N LYS A 58 6.86 3.49 13.63
CA LYS A 58 7.12 4.02 12.28
C LYS A 58 8.57 3.83 11.84
N ARG A 59 9.53 4.07 12.74
CA ARG A 59 10.96 3.85 12.44
C ARG A 59 11.31 2.39 12.18
N LEU A 60 10.66 1.45 12.86
CA LEU A 60 10.87 0.02 12.64
C LEU A 60 10.29 -0.43 11.30
N THR A 61 9.09 0.04 10.94
CA THR A 61 8.49 -0.25 9.62
C THR A 61 9.32 0.32 8.49
N GLU A 62 9.80 1.57 8.61
CA GLU A 62 10.69 2.13 7.59
C GLU A 62 12.01 1.35 7.46
N PHE A 63 12.51 0.75 8.55
CA PHE A 63 13.70 -0.12 8.48
C PHE A 63 13.38 -1.44 7.79
N GLU A 64 12.19 -2.00 8.04
CA GLU A 64 11.68 -3.21 7.39
C GLU A 64 11.66 -3.06 5.86
N ASP A 65 11.35 -1.87 5.35
CA ASP A 65 11.35 -1.57 3.90
C ASP A 65 12.77 -1.44 3.29
N THR A 66 13.84 -1.43 4.08
CA THR A 66 15.23 -1.35 3.57
C THR A 66 15.78 -2.74 3.22
N PRO A 67 16.73 -2.86 2.26
CA PRO A 67 17.34 -4.16 1.93
C PRO A 67 18.12 -4.75 3.12
N THR A 68 18.57 -3.92 4.06
CA THR A 68 19.24 -4.36 5.29
C THR A 68 18.37 -5.29 6.13
N SER A 69 17.04 -5.09 6.13
CA SER A 69 16.12 -5.88 6.96
C SER A 69 16.03 -7.35 6.53
N GLN A 70 16.36 -7.63 5.28
CA GLN A 70 16.26 -8.95 4.66
C GLN A 70 17.49 -9.83 4.95
N LEU A 71 18.57 -9.22 5.44
CA LEU A 71 19.80 -9.94 5.78
C LEU A 71 19.61 -10.79 7.04
N THR A 72 20.23 -11.96 7.04
CA THR A 72 20.41 -12.72 8.28
C THR A 72 21.34 -11.97 9.23
N ILE A 73 21.28 -12.33 10.52
CA ILE A 73 22.13 -11.71 11.55
C ILE A 73 23.61 -11.86 11.20
N ASP A 74 24.01 -13.02 10.68
CA ASP A 74 25.41 -13.30 10.34
C ASP A 74 25.87 -12.53 9.11
N GLU A 75 25.03 -12.44 8.07
CA GLU A 75 25.31 -11.64 6.87
C GLU A 75 25.45 -10.16 7.23
N PHE A 76 24.52 -9.62 8.02
CA PHE A 76 24.58 -8.23 8.49
C PHE A 76 25.87 -7.93 9.26
N MET A 77 26.43 -8.91 9.97
CA MET A 77 27.67 -8.73 10.72
C MET A 77 28.94 -8.89 9.88
N ARG A 78 28.84 -9.36 8.63
CA ARG A 78 29.99 -9.61 7.74
C ARG A 78 30.03 -8.66 6.55
N VAL A 79 28.86 -8.34 5.99
CA VAL A 79 28.73 -7.59 4.73
C VAL A 79 28.16 -6.21 5.00
N ASP A 80 28.73 -5.21 4.33
CA ASP A 80 28.13 -3.87 4.24
C ASP A 80 27.53 -3.72 2.85
N LEU A 81 26.23 -3.43 2.78
CA LEU A 81 25.55 -3.12 1.52
C LEU A 81 26.03 -1.75 1.01
N GLU A 82 26.41 -1.69 -0.26
CA GLU A 82 26.81 -0.44 -0.93
C GLU A 82 25.61 0.41 -1.33
N GLN A 83 24.49 -0.23 -1.70
CA GLN A 83 23.28 0.46 -2.11
C GLN A 83 22.69 1.28 -0.96
N GLU A 84 22.36 2.55 -1.24
CA GLU A 84 21.63 3.43 -0.34
C GLU A 84 20.15 3.46 -0.69
N CYS A 85 19.32 3.89 0.26
CA CYS A 85 17.89 4.11 0.07
C CYS A 85 17.55 5.59 0.14
N ASP A 86 16.51 5.99 -0.59
CA ASP A 86 15.96 7.33 -0.53
C ASP A 86 15.28 7.62 0.82
N PRO A 87 15.22 8.89 1.25
CA PRO A 87 14.54 9.25 2.49
C PRO A 87 13.02 8.95 2.41
N PRO A 88 12.38 8.57 3.54
CA PRO A 88 10.96 8.22 3.55
C PRO A 88 9.99 9.30 3.05
N SER A 89 10.37 10.58 3.09
CA SER A 89 9.57 11.66 2.50
C SER A 89 9.52 11.60 0.97
N TYR A 90 10.61 11.15 0.34
CA TYR A 90 10.69 11.00 -1.11
C TYR A 90 9.90 9.77 -1.56
N THR A 91 10.14 8.62 -0.94
CA THR A 91 9.45 7.36 -1.29
C THR A 91 7.94 7.46 -1.04
N ALA A 92 7.50 8.10 0.04
CA ALA A 92 6.08 8.36 0.30
C ALA A 92 5.46 9.27 -0.78
N GLY A 93 6.20 10.26 -1.26
CA GLY A 93 5.77 11.12 -2.36
C GLY A 93 5.55 10.33 -3.65
N GLN A 94 6.52 9.50 -4.04
CA GLN A 94 6.44 8.64 -5.22
C GLN A 94 5.28 7.64 -5.11
N HIS A 95 5.10 7.01 -3.94
CA HIS A 95 4.01 6.08 -3.71
C HIS A 95 2.64 6.74 -3.85
N LYS A 96 2.48 7.96 -3.33
CA LYS A 96 1.24 8.74 -3.47
C LYS A 96 0.92 9.02 -4.94
N VAL A 97 1.90 9.44 -5.73
CA VAL A 97 1.72 9.72 -7.16
C VAL A 97 1.32 8.44 -7.90
N LYS A 98 2.03 7.34 -7.67
CA LYS A 98 1.74 6.04 -8.29
C LYS A 98 0.34 5.53 -7.94
N MET A 99 -0.08 5.68 -6.67
CA MET A 99 -1.43 5.32 -6.26
C MET A 99 -2.50 6.11 -6.99
N LEU A 100 -2.34 7.43 -7.15
CA LEU A 100 -3.29 8.26 -7.88
C LEU A 100 -3.38 7.87 -9.36
N GLN A 101 -2.26 7.52 -9.99
CA GLN A 101 -2.25 7.04 -11.37
C GLN A 101 -3.01 5.71 -11.51
N LEU A 102 -2.78 4.78 -10.57
CA LEU A 102 -3.45 3.49 -10.56
C LEU A 102 -4.97 3.65 -10.36
N GLU A 103 -5.37 4.56 -9.48
CA GLU A 103 -6.78 4.90 -9.24
C GLU A 103 -7.43 5.46 -10.50
N GLN A 104 -6.78 6.40 -11.18
CA GLN A 104 -7.27 6.95 -12.46
C GLN A 104 -7.40 5.89 -13.56
N GLU A 105 -6.41 5.00 -13.69
CA GLU A 105 -6.48 3.90 -14.65
C GLU A 105 -7.63 2.94 -14.32
N LEU A 106 -7.82 2.64 -13.03
CA LEU A 106 -8.92 1.79 -12.58
C LEU A 106 -10.28 2.41 -12.86
N THR A 107 -10.44 3.72 -12.61
CA THR A 107 -11.69 4.45 -12.94
C THR A 107 -11.98 4.38 -14.43
N LYS A 108 -11.00 4.63 -15.30
CA LYS A 108 -11.20 4.53 -16.75
C LYS A 108 -11.64 3.14 -17.20
N LYS A 109 -11.02 2.09 -16.66
CA LYS A 109 -11.41 0.71 -16.96
C LYS A 109 -12.81 0.38 -16.46
N LEU A 110 -13.21 0.94 -15.31
CA LEU A 110 -14.58 0.79 -14.83
C LEU A 110 -15.58 1.47 -15.76
N ASP A 111 -15.29 2.70 -16.21
CA ASP A 111 -16.15 3.43 -17.16
C ASP A 111 -16.28 2.69 -18.50
N GLU A 112 -15.18 2.12 -19.01
CA GLU A 112 -15.16 1.29 -20.23
C GLU A 112 -16.06 0.05 -20.09
N VAL A 113 -15.90 -0.70 -18.99
CA VAL A 113 -16.70 -1.90 -18.72
C VAL A 113 -18.17 -1.54 -18.50
N GLU A 114 -18.47 -0.43 -17.83
CA GLU A 114 -19.85 0.04 -17.65
C GLU A 114 -20.51 0.39 -18.99
N GLY A 115 -19.76 1.01 -19.90
CA GLY A 115 -20.18 1.26 -21.28
C GLY A 115 -20.50 -0.02 -22.04
N GLU A 116 -19.60 -1.02 -21.99
CA GLU A 116 -19.84 -2.33 -22.62
C GLU A 116 -21.10 -3.01 -22.07
N ILE A 117 -21.28 -3.00 -20.75
CA ILE A 117 -22.46 -3.56 -20.08
C ILE A 117 -23.74 -2.84 -20.54
N SER A 118 -23.69 -1.52 -20.73
CA SER A 118 -24.83 -0.75 -21.23
C SER A 118 -25.21 -1.17 -22.65
N CYS A 119 -24.24 -1.27 -23.56
CA CYS A 119 -24.47 -1.71 -24.94
C CYS A 119 -25.11 -3.11 -24.98
N TYR A 120 -24.59 -4.06 -24.19
CA TYR A 120 -25.18 -5.40 -24.12
C TYR A 120 -26.60 -5.39 -23.53
N LYS A 121 -26.89 -4.53 -22.55
CA LYS A 121 -28.26 -4.38 -22.03
C LYS A 121 -29.22 -3.90 -23.11
N ASP A 122 -28.85 -2.89 -23.88
CA ASP A 122 -29.68 -2.32 -24.95
C ASP A 122 -29.93 -3.34 -26.07
N GLU A 123 -28.91 -4.13 -26.44
CA GLU A 123 -29.04 -5.22 -27.42
C GLU A 123 -30.01 -6.31 -26.95
N ILE A 124 -29.90 -6.73 -25.68
CA ILE A 124 -30.80 -7.71 -25.08
C ILE A 124 -32.24 -7.18 -25.07
N GLU A 125 -32.46 -5.94 -24.66
CA GLU A 125 -33.79 -5.33 -24.60
C GLU A 125 -34.43 -5.25 -25.99
N ASN A 126 -33.66 -4.84 -27.01
CA ASN A 126 -34.13 -4.78 -28.40
C ASN A 126 -34.49 -6.17 -28.95
N GLU A 127 -33.69 -7.21 -28.70
CA GLU A 127 -34.01 -8.58 -29.12
C GLU A 127 -35.22 -9.17 -28.38
N LEU A 128 -35.37 -8.88 -27.08
CA LEU A 128 -36.57 -9.24 -26.32
C LEU A 128 -37.81 -8.56 -26.90
N GLU A 129 -37.71 -7.29 -27.30
CA GLU A 129 -38.82 -6.54 -27.89
C GLU A 129 -39.20 -7.07 -29.29
N LYS A 130 -38.23 -7.43 -30.13
CA LYS A 130 -38.49 -8.11 -31.42
C LYS A 130 -39.18 -9.46 -31.24
N SER A 131 -38.80 -10.19 -30.20
CA SER A 131 -39.33 -11.52 -29.88
C SER A 131 -40.71 -11.47 -29.19
N ARG A 132 -41.22 -10.28 -28.81
CA ARG A 132 -42.56 -10.16 -28.22
C ARG A 132 -43.63 -10.60 -29.23
N PRO A 133 -44.55 -11.50 -28.84
CA PRO A 133 -45.63 -11.96 -29.72
C PRO A 133 -46.55 -10.79 -30.10
N LYS A 134 -46.67 -10.50 -31.40
CA LYS A 134 -47.62 -9.50 -31.91
C LYS A 134 -49.01 -10.13 -32.05
N LEU A 135 -49.99 -9.58 -31.35
CA LEU A 135 -51.41 -9.95 -31.51
C LEU A 135 -51.82 -9.72 -32.97
N ARG A 136 -52.39 -10.75 -33.63
CA ARG A 136 -52.84 -10.71 -35.04
C ARG A 136 -54.35 -10.93 -35.15
N GLY A 137 -54.93 -10.52 -36.28
CA GLY A 137 -56.35 -10.74 -36.61
C GLY A 137 -57.29 -9.86 -35.77
N ILE A 138 -58.45 -10.40 -35.37
CA ILE A 138 -59.49 -9.68 -34.59
C ILE A 138 -58.93 -9.08 -33.29
N TYR A 139 -57.89 -9.72 -32.72
CA TYR A 139 -57.26 -9.27 -31.48
C TYR A 139 -56.19 -8.17 -31.67
N ALA A 140 -55.84 -7.80 -32.90
CA ALA A 140 -54.86 -6.74 -33.17
C ALA A 140 -55.34 -5.36 -32.69
N ALA A 141 -56.66 -5.12 -32.62
CA ALA A 141 -57.24 -3.86 -32.13
C ALA A 141 -56.94 -3.61 -30.64
N TYR A 142 -56.75 -4.67 -29.84
CA TYR A 142 -56.51 -4.57 -28.40
C TYR A 142 -55.04 -4.31 -28.03
N SER A 143 -54.11 -4.38 -28.98
CA SER A 143 -52.67 -4.18 -28.68
C SER A 143 -52.29 -2.71 -28.44
N LYS A 144 -53.18 -1.74 -28.75
CA LYS A 144 -52.93 -0.30 -28.55
C LYS A 144 -53.39 0.23 -27.19
N GLU A 145 -54.17 -0.53 -26.42
CA GLU A 145 -54.77 -0.01 -25.17
C GLU A 145 -53.92 -0.24 -23.90
N ILE A 146 -52.83 -1.02 -23.97
CA ILE A 146 -52.06 -1.44 -22.78
C ILE A 146 -50.79 -0.58 -22.55
N GLY A 147 -50.52 0.41 -23.41
CA GLY A 147 -49.29 1.23 -23.37
C GLY A 147 -49.48 2.69 -22.96
N GLY A 148 -50.47 3.01 -22.12
CA GLY A 148 -50.70 4.35 -21.56
C GLY A 148 -50.16 4.51 -20.15
#